data_AF-A0A965TRD8-F1
#
_entry.id   AF-A0A965TRD8-F1
#
_cell.length_a   1.000
_cell.length_b   1.000
_cell.length_c   1.000
_cell.angle_alpha   90.00
_cell.angle_beta   90.00
_cell.angle_gamma   90.00
#
_symmetry.space_group_name_H-M   'P 1'
#
loop_
_entity.id
_entity.type
_entity.pdbx_description
1 polymer ?
#
loop_
_entity_poly.entity_id
_entity_poly.type
_entity_poly.pdbx_seq_one_letter_code
_entity_poly.pdbx_strand_id
1 'polypeptide(L)'
;SPKAAAEFPDLDVNVRSAVSIARRVQDPLAELVKIEPQAIGVGQYQHDMNQKRLASALGGVVEACVNEVGVDLNTASPALLSYVAGITASLAQAIVDWREKHGAFRSRQQLLAVPRLGPRAFEQAAGFLRIPGAEEPLDNTSVHPESYAKVKALAGLLKVPVSPELAERARGLDLDQLSDQLELGRYTLSDILDALARPGRDPRDDLPQVELDQEILDIKDLKPGMVIRGVVRNVADFGAFVDLGLHQDGLVHVSELADRFVRDPLTVVRIGQAVTVRVLSVDLQRKRIALSMKGLA
;
A
#
# COMPACT_ATOMS: atom_id res chain seq x y z
N SER A 1 -0.19 -18.96 12.72
CA SER A 1 1.26 -18.77 12.85
C SER A 1 1.62 -18.62 14.34
N PRO A 2 2.88 -18.82 14.75
CA PRO A 2 3.33 -18.55 16.12
C PRO A 2 3.01 -17.11 16.59
N LYS A 3 3.13 -16.12 15.70
CA LYS A 3 2.76 -14.73 15.97
C LYS A 3 1.27 -14.58 16.33
N ALA A 4 0.37 -15.22 15.57
CA ALA A 4 -1.07 -15.18 15.87
C ALA A 4 -1.43 -15.93 17.16
N ALA A 5 -0.69 -17.00 17.49
CA ALA A 5 -0.86 -17.70 18.76
C ALA A 5 -0.38 -16.88 19.96
N ALA A 6 0.68 -16.09 19.79
CA ALA A 6 1.16 -15.15 20.80
C ALA A 6 0.20 -13.95 20.99
N GLU A 7 -0.38 -13.45 19.89
CA GLU A 7 -1.33 -12.33 19.96
C GLU A 7 -2.69 -12.73 20.55
N PHE A 8 -3.14 -13.96 20.28
CA PHE A 8 -4.45 -14.46 20.71
C PHE A 8 -4.37 -15.87 21.30
N PRO A 9 -3.72 -16.07 22.47
CA PRO A 9 -3.45 -17.39 23.02
C PRO A 9 -4.71 -18.23 23.25
N ASP A 10 -5.80 -17.58 23.67
CA ASP A 10 -7.04 -18.26 24.07
C ASP A 10 -8.06 -18.46 22.93
N LEU A 11 -7.77 -17.94 21.72
CA LEU A 11 -8.69 -18.05 20.58
C LEU A 11 -8.41 -19.30 19.74
N ASP A 12 -9.49 -19.92 19.23
CA ASP A 12 -9.40 -20.99 18.24
C ASP A 12 -8.78 -20.50 16.92
N VAL A 13 -8.18 -21.43 16.17
CA VAL A 13 -7.51 -21.16 14.89
C VAL A 13 -8.45 -20.52 13.86
N ASN A 14 -9.73 -20.91 13.82
CA ASN A 14 -10.69 -20.34 12.87
C ASN A 14 -11.03 -18.90 13.23
N VAL A 15 -11.15 -18.60 14.53
CA VAL A 15 -11.42 -17.24 15.02
C VAL A 15 -10.23 -16.33 14.73
N ARG A 16 -8.99 -16.80 14.97
CA ARG A 16 -7.78 -16.06 14.60
C ARG A 16 -7.73 -15.73 13.10
N SER A 17 -8.16 -16.68 12.25
CA SER A 17 -8.26 -16.46 10.81
C SER A 17 -9.28 -15.38 10.46
N ALA A 18 -10.45 -15.39 11.10
CA ALA A 18 -11.48 -14.36 10.91
C ALA A 18 -11.00 -12.97 11.34
N VAL A 19 -10.27 -12.87 12.46
CA VAL A 19 -9.63 -11.62 12.91
C VAL A 19 -8.65 -11.09 11.87
N SER A 20 -7.83 -11.96 11.27
CA SER A 20 -6.88 -11.56 10.22
C SER A 20 -7.61 -11.04 8.98
N ILE A 21 -8.72 -11.66 8.56
CA ILE A 21 -9.54 -11.18 7.44
C ILE A 21 -10.06 -9.77 7.72
N ALA A 22 -10.67 -9.55 8.89
CA ALA A 22 -11.21 -8.25 9.26
C ALA A 22 -10.14 -7.15 9.27
N ARG A 23 -8.95 -7.45 9.82
CA ARG A 23 -7.83 -6.50 9.86
C ARG A 23 -7.23 -6.20 8.50
N ARG A 24 -7.19 -7.17 7.57
CA ARG A 24 -6.74 -6.91 6.19
C ARG A 24 -7.65 -5.95 5.45
N VAL A 25 -8.95 -5.94 5.75
CA VAL A 25 -9.88 -4.96 5.17
C VAL A 25 -9.58 -3.55 5.69
N GLN A 26 -9.16 -3.42 6.95
CA GLN A 26 -8.82 -2.14 7.56
C GLN A 26 -7.47 -1.60 7.08
N ASP A 27 -6.42 -2.43 7.15
CA ASP A 27 -5.09 -2.10 6.66
C ASP A 27 -4.41 -3.39 6.15
N PRO A 28 -4.44 -3.63 4.82
CA PRO A 28 -3.83 -4.82 4.23
C PRO A 28 -2.34 -4.92 4.55
N LEU A 29 -1.61 -3.79 4.53
CA LEU A 29 -0.16 -3.78 4.69
C LEU A 29 0.22 -4.20 6.12
N ALA A 30 -0.40 -3.57 7.12
CA ALA A 30 -0.10 -3.84 8.52
C ALA A 30 -0.42 -5.28 8.98
N GLU A 31 -1.38 -5.93 8.32
CA GLU A 31 -1.75 -7.31 8.64
C GLU A 31 -0.99 -8.35 7.81
N LEU A 32 -0.75 -8.10 6.51
CA LEU A 32 -0.03 -9.04 5.64
C LEU A 32 1.46 -9.18 6.01
N VAL A 33 2.11 -8.12 6.52
CA VAL A 33 3.51 -8.16 7.00
C VAL A 33 3.71 -9.13 8.19
N LYS A 34 2.63 -9.56 8.85
CA LYS A 34 2.71 -10.56 9.94
C LYS A 34 2.91 -11.98 9.40
N ILE A 35 2.68 -12.21 8.11
CA ILE A 35 2.80 -13.48 7.42
C ILE A 35 4.15 -13.53 6.72
N GLU A 36 4.77 -14.70 6.63
CA GLU A 36 5.97 -14.86 5.80
C GLU A 36 5.62 -14.54 4.34
N PRO A 37 6.41 -13.71 3.62
CA PRO A 37 6.02 -13.25 2.27
C PRO A 37 5.69 -14.38 1.29
N GLN A 38 6.47 -15.47 1.32
CA GLN A 38 6.24 -16.66 0.47
C GLN A 38 5.00 -17.49 0.85
N ALA A 39 4.42 -17.26 2.03
CA ALA A 39 3.23 -17.95 2.51
C ALA A 39 1.93 -17.18 2.21
N ILE A 40 2.00 -15.99 1.61
CA ILE A 40 0.82 -15.18 1.26
C ILE A 40 -0.01 -15.85 0.14
N GLY A 41 0.61 -16.65 -0.73
CA GLY A 41 -0.10 -17.27 -1.85
C GLY A 41 -0.14 -16.39 -3.09
N VAL A 42 1.02 -16.11 -3.68
CA VAL A 42 1.14 -15.14 -4.79
C VAL A 42 1.10 -15.77 -6.20
N GLY A 43 1.04 -17.10 -6.29
CA GLY A 43 0.98 -17.78 -7.59
C GLY A 43 0.73 -19.29 -7.50
N GLN A 44 0.27 -19.87 -8.61
CA GLN A 44 -0.19 -21.27 -8.70
C GLN A 44 0.89 -22.30 -8.34
N TYR A 45 2.11 -22.12 -8.86
CA TYR A 45 3.23 -23.06 -8.67
C TYR A 45 4.28 -22.53 -7.68
N GLN A 46 3.90 -21.64 -6.75
CA GLN A 46 4.84 -21.01 -5.82
C GLN A 46 5.62 -22.03 -4.97
N HIS A 47 5.01 -23.18 -4.67
CA HIS A 47 5.60 -24.25 -3.86
C HIS A 47 6.69 -25.02 -4.61
N ASP A 48 6.61 -25.05 -5.95
CA ASP A 48 7.56 -25.74 -6.81
C ASP A 48 8.79 -24.87 -7.13
N MET A 49 8.76 -23.60 -6.75
CA MET A 49 9.87 -22.67 -6.95
C MET A 49 10.97 -22.84 -5.89
N ASN A 50 12.15 -22.30 -6.18
CA ASN A 50 13.23 -22.19 -5.20
C ASN A 50 12.81 -21.25 -4.05
N GLN A 51 12.50 -21.84 -2.90
CA GLN A 51 11.94 -21.12 -1.74
C GLN A 51 12.87 -20.03 -1.21
N LYS A 52 14.19 -20.19 -1.26
CA LYS A 52 15.13 -19.14 -0.81
C LYS A 52 15.09 -17.91 -1.72
N ARG A 53 15.05 -18.13 -3.04
CA ARG A 53 14.94 -17.03 -4.01
C ARG A 53 13.58 -16.35 -3.91
N LEU A 54 12.50 -17.12 -3.75
CA LEU A 54 11.16 -16.60 -3.57
C LEU A 54 11.06 -15.74 -2.31
N ALA A 55 11.57 -16.25 -1.18
CA ALA A 55 11.64 -15.52 0.09
C ALA A 55 12.32 -14.15 -0.06
N SER A 56 13.50 -14.13 -0.69
CA SER A 56 14.26 -12.89 -0.86
C SER A 56 13.57 -11.90 -1.79
N ALA A 57 13.00 -12.39 -2.90
CA ALA A 57 12.32 -11.52 -3.86
C ALA A 57 11.07 -10.89 -3.24
N LEU A 58 10.22 -11.70 -2.60
CA LEU A 58 9.01 -11.20 -1.95
C LEU A 58 9.33 -10.36 -0.71
N GLY A 59 10.38 -10.69 0.03
CA GLY A 59 10.87 -9.86 1.14
C GLY A 59 11.25 -8.45 0.68
N GLY A 60 11.95 -8.33 -0.45
CA GLY A 60 12.30 -7.03 -1.03
C GLY A 60 11.07 -6.23 -1.49
N VAL A 61 10.03 -6.90 -2.00
CA VAL A 61 8.76 -6.24 -2.35
C VAL A 61 8.07 -5.70 -1.09
N VAL A 62 8.02 -6.49 -0.02
CA VAL A 62 7.41 -6.06 1.25
C VAL A 62 8.18 -4.87 1.83
N GLU A 63 9.52 -4.92 1.83
CA GLU A 63 10.36 -3.80 2.27
C GLU A 63 10.08 -2.53 1.43
N ALA A 64 10.06 -2.64 0.10
CA ALA A 64 9.74 -1.51 -0.77
C ALA A 64 8.37 -0.89 -0.45
N CYS A 65 7.31 -1.72 -0.33
CA CYS A 65 5.97 -1.23 -0.02
C CYS A 65 5.89 -0.56 1.36
N VAL A 66 6.53 -1.13 2.39
CA VAL A 66 6.51 -0.56 3.75
C VAL A 66 7.23 0.79 3.79
N ASN A 67 8.38 0.91 3.12
CA ASN A 67 9.15 2.16 3.13
C ASN A 67 8.52 3.24 2.23
N GLU A 68 7.86 2.84 1.13
CA GLU A 68 7.10 3.78 0.29
C GLU A 68 5.88 4.34 1.03
N VAL A 69 5.12 3.48 1.71
CA VAL A 69 3.95 3.90 2.51
C VAL A 69 4.36 4.68 3.75
N GLY A 70 5.48 4.33 4.36
CA GLY A 70 5.92 4.85 5.66
C GLY A 70 5.13 4.22 6.82
N VAL A 71 5.65 4.41 8.04
CA VAL A 71 5.15 3.71 9.24
C VAL A 71 4.97 4.69 10.38
N ASP A 72 3.79 4.70 11.01
CA ASP A 72 3.58 5.44 12.26
C ASP A 72 4.33 4.76 13.41
N LEU A 73 5.33 5.47 13.93
CA LEU A 73 6.24 5.00 14.98
C LEU A 73 5.51 4.62 16.28
N ASN A 74 4.38 5.27 16.57
CA ASN A 74 3.66 5.10 17.83
C ASN A 74 2.63 3.98 17.81
N THR A 75 2.16 3.57 16.63
CA THR A 75 1.10 2.56 16.49
C THR A 75 1.58 1.27 15.82
N ALA A 76 2.67 1.31 15.04
CA ALA A 76 3.15 0.16 14.29
C ALA A 76 3.52 -1.04 15.16
N SER A 77 3.26 -2.24 14.65
CA SER A 77 3.67 -3.49 15.30
C SER A 77 5.17 -3.77 15.11
N PRO A 78 5.79 -4.63 15.95
CA PRO A 78 7.17 -5.07 15.73
C PRO A 78 7.38 -5.72 14.34
N ALA A 79 6.36 -6.42 13.83
CA ALA A 79 6.43 -7.03 12.50
C ALA A 79 6.53 -5.97 11.40
N LEU A 80 5.71 -4.92 11.46
CA LEU A 80 5.74 -3.83 10.48
C LEU A 80 7.06 -3.04 10.56
N LEU A 81 7.49 -2.67 11.76
CA LEU A 81 8.75 -1.96 11.98
C LEU A 81 9.96 -2.74 11.47
N SER A 82 9.95 -4.08 11.51
CA SER A 82 11.07 -4.91 11.03
C SER A 82 11.29 -4.88 9.51
N TYR A 83 10.36 -4.30 8.75
CA TYR A 83 10.50 -4.06 7.30
C TYR A 83 10.89 -2.61 6.98
N VAL A 84 11.04 -1.73 7.98
CA VAL A 84 11.58 -0.39 7.78
C VAL A 84 13.08 -0.48 7.55
N ALA A 85 13.58 0.26 6.55
CA ALA A 85 14.99 0.28 6.20
C ALA A 85 15.86 0.60 7.43
N GLY A 86 16.89 -0.22 7.67
CA GLY A 86 17.78 -0.07 8.82
C GLY A 86 17.24 -0.58 10.17
N ILE A 87 16.00 -1.08 10.23
CA ILE A 87 15.39 -1.63 11.45
C ILE A 87 15.36 -3.16 11.37
N THR A 88 16.09 -3.82 12.28
CA THR A 88 16.05 -5.28 12.42
C THR A 88 14.88 -5.70 13.32
N ALA A 89 14.54 -6.99 13.32
CA ALA A 89 13.52 -7.53 14.23
C ALA A 89 13.81 -7.24 15.72
N SER A 90 15.08 -7.22 16.13
CA SER A 90 15.45 -6.90 17.52
C SER A 90 15.35 -5.40 17.83
N LEU A 91 15.61 -4.53 16.85
CA LEU A 91 15.39 -3.09 16.99
C LEU A 91 13.91 -2.74 16.98
N ALA A 92 13.11 -3.39 16.13
CA ALA A 92 11.67 -3.23 16.10
C ALA A 92 11.04 -3.53 17.46
N GLN A 93 11.45 -4.62 18.12
CA GLN A 93 11.01 -4.92 19.48
C GLN A 93 11.49 -3.86 20.48
N ALA A 94 12.77 -3.43 20.40
CA ALA A 94 13.31 -2.42 21.30
C ALA A 94 12.59 -1.06 21.19
N ILE A 95 12.14 -0.68 19.98
CA ILE A 95 11.33 0.53 19.75
C ILE A 95 9.98 0.43 20.47
N VAL A 96 9.31 -0.73 20.35
CA VAL A 96 8.02 -0.96 21.01
C VAL A 96 8.18 -0.99 22.53
N ASP A 97 9.17 -1.71 23.05
CA ASP A 97 9.48 -1.76 24.48
C ASP A 97 9.79 -0.35 25.02
N TRP A 98 10.47 0.48 24.23
CA TRP A 98 10.81 1.84 24.62
C TRP A 98 9.56 2.71 24.75
N ARG A 99 8.63 2.68 23.78
CA ARG A 99 7.40 3.49 23.84
C ARG A 99 6.41 3.00 24.89
N GLU A 100 6.38 1.71 25.18
CA GLU A 100 5.57 1.17 26.29
C GLU A 100 6.07 1.66 27.64
N LYS A 101 7.39 1.81 27.79
CA LYS A 101 8.01 2.28 29.03
C LYS A 101 8.02 3.81 29.21
N HIS A 102 8.24 4.57 28.13
CA HIS A 102 8.44 6.03 28.20
C HIS A 102 7.25 6.83 27.64
N GLY A 103 6.25 6.16 27.08
CA GLY A 103 5.14 6.79 26.36
C GLY A 103 5.44 7.01 24.88
N ALA A 104 4.48 7.62 24.18
CA ALA A 104 4.57 7.89 22.75
C ALA A 104 5.77 8.80 22.41
N PHE A 105 6.42 8.50 21.28
CA PHE A 105 7.43 9.35 20.66
C PHE A 105 6.78 10.67 20.23
N ARG A 106 7.46 11.78 20.52
CA ARG A 106 7.08 13.15 20.13
C ARG A 106 8.00 13.76 19.09
N SER A 107 9.19 13.17 18.91
CA SER A 107 10.10 13.50 17.84
C SER A 107 10.94 12.30 17.41
N ARG A 108 11.35 12.25 16.15
CA ARG A 108 12.27 11.24 15.63
C ARG A 108 13.58 11.19 16.41
N GLN A 109 14.09 12.31 16.91
CA GLN A 109 15.34 12.33 17.67
C GLN A 109 15.33 11.41 18.90
N GLN A 110 14.16 11.16 19.48
CA GLN A 110 14.02 10.24 20.62
C GLN A 110 14.35 8.79 20.26
N LEU A 111 14.36 8.41 18.98
CA LEU A 111 14.85 7.10 18.53
C LEU A 111 16.29 6.83 18.93
N LEU A 112 17.13 7.87 19.05
CA LEU A 112 18.52 7.73 19.50
C LEU A 112 18.63 7.31 20.98
N ALA A 113 17.55 7.43 21.75
CA ALA A 113 17.47 6.92 23.12
C ALA A 113 17.05 5.44 23.18
N VAL A 114 16.67 4.83 22.05
CA VAL A 114 16.29 3.41 22.00
C VAL A 114 17.56 2.54 22.09
N PRO A 115 17.59 1.56 23.01
CA PRO A 115 18.76 0.69 23.17
C PRO A 115 19.15 0.00 21.85
N ARG A 116 20.44 0.09 21.51
CA ARG A 116 21.06 -0.49 20.30
C ARG A 116 20.70 0.21 18.98
N LEU A 117 19.87 1.25 19.00
CA LEU A 117 19.59 2.07 17.82
C LEU A 117 20.70 3.13 17.68
N GLY A 118 21.67 2.86 16.81
CA GLY A 118 22.80 3.75 16.55
C GLY A 118 22.51 4.82 15.48
N PRO A 119 23.42 5.81 15.30
CA PRO A 119 23.25 6.90 14.33
C PRO A 119 23.00 6.42 12.90
N ARG A 120 23.67 5.35 12.48
CA ARG A 120 23.47 4.76 11.13
C ARG A 120 22.09 4.14 10.97
N ALA A 121 21.58 3.43 11.97
CA ALA A 121 20.23 2.87 11.92
C ALA A 121 19.18 4.00 11.92
N PHE A 122 19.42 5.06 12.68
CA PHE A 122 18.60 6.26 12.67
C PHE A 122 18.56 6.92 11.28
N GLU A 123 19.73 7.17 10.67
CA GLU A 123 19.83 7.77 9.34
C GLU A 123 19.12 6.94 8.25
N GLN A 124 19.19 5.61 8.33
CA GLN A 124 18.50 4.76 7.36
C GLN A 124 16.99 4.70 7.58
N ALA A 125 16.51 4.79 8.82
CA ALA A 125 15.10 4.58 9.16
C ALA A 125 14.28 5.86 9.26
N ALA A 126 14.89 6.99 9.62
CA ALA A 126 14.17 8.17 10.10
C ALA A 126 13.20 8.75 9.06
N GLY A 127 13.54 8.71 7.77
CA GLY A 127 12.68 9.23 6.69
C GLY A 127 11.38 8.43 6.51
N PHE A 128 11.36 7.17 6.95
CA PHE A 128 10.23 6.26 6.79
C PHE A 128 9.33 6.19 8.03
N LEU A 129 9.82 6.64 9.18
CA LEU A 129 9.09 6.64 10.45
C LEU A 129 8.36 7.96 10.65
N ARG A 130 7.04 7.95 10.78
CA ARG A 130 6.21 9.14 10.95
C ARG A 130 5.68 9.24 12.38
N ILE A 131 5.46 10.46 12.83
CA ILE A 131 4.87 10.74 14.15
C ILE A 131 3.72 11.74 13.94
N PRO A 132 2.47 11.27 13.82
CA PRO A 132 1.30 12.14 13.79
C PRO A 132 1.25 13.01 15.06
N GLY A 133 1.13 14.33 14.91
CA GLY A 133 1.11 15.26 16.03
C GLY A 133 2.46 15.48 16.73
N ALA A 134 3.58 15.23 16.04
CA ALA A 134 4.92 15.52 16.55
C ALA A 134 5.14 17.00 16.93
N GLU A 135 6.11 17.23 17.81
CA GLU A 135 6.56 18.58 18.17
C GLU A 135 7.25 19.29 16.99
N GLU A 136 7.96 18.52 16.17
CA GLU A 136 8.54 18.98 14.91
C GLU A 136 7.60 18.59 13.75
N PRO A 137 6.97 19.55 13.03
CA PRO A 137 6.02 19.24 11.95
C PRO A 137 6.60 18.33 10.85
N LEU A 138 7.91 18.40 10.61
CA LEU A 138 8.59 17.56 9.62
C LEU A 138 8.63 16.07 9.99
N ASP A 139 8.47 15.71 11.27
CA ASP A 139 8.47 14.33 11.73
C ASP A 139 7.22 13.56 11.26
N ASN A 140 6.19 14.27 10.77
CA ASN A 140 5.03 13.67 10.10
C ASN A 140 5.12 13.71 8.55
N THR A 141 6.32 13.89 7.99
CA THR A 141 6.52 13.94 6.53
C THR A 141 7.56 12.91 6.08
N SER A 142 7.76 12.71 4.78
CA SER A 142 8.89 11.93 4.25
C SER A 142 10.22 12.70 4.27
N VAL A 143 10.24 13.97 4.68
CA VAL A 143 11.46 14.77 4.75
C VAL A 143 12.41 14.15 5.77
N HIS A 144 13.61 13.80 5.33
CA HIS A 144 14.64 13.23 6.19
C HIS A 144 15.23 14.29 7.15
N PRO A 145 15.54 13.95 8.42
CA PRO A 145 16.11 14.89 9.38
C PRO A 145 17.37 15.64 8.93
N GLU A 146 18.17 15.06 8.03
CA GLU A 146 19.34 15.73 7.44
C GLU A 146 18.98 17.04 6.71
N SER A 147 17.75 17.14 6.20
CA SER A 147 17.27 18.28 5.44
C SER A 147 16.57 19.33 6.32
N TYR A 148 16.38 19.09 7.62
CA TYR A 148 15.59 19.98 8.49
C TYR A 148 16.16 21.38 8.58
N ALA A 149 17.49 21.51 8.67
CA ALA A 149 18.16 22.81 8.68
C ALA A 149 17.85 23.61 7.41
N LYS A 150 17.83 22.94 6.26
CA LYS A 150 17.57 23.55 4.94
C LYS A 150 16.10 23.94 4.78
N VAL A 151 15.16 23.11 5.26
CA VAL A 151 13.73 23.46 5.28
C VAL A 151 13.45 24.65 6.22
N LYS A 152 14.12 24.72 7.37
CA LYS A 152 14.02 25.86 8.29
C LYS A 152 14.65 27.13 7.69
N ALA A 153 15.72 27.00 6.91
CA ALA A 153 16.30 28.12 6.17
C ALA A 153 15.31 28.64 5.08
N LEU A 154 14.66 27.75 4.35
CA LEU A 154 13.58 28.10 3.41
C LEU A 154 12.42 28.82 4.10
N ALA A 155 11.97 28.31 5.25
CA ALA A 155 10.94 28.95 6.08
C ALA A 155 11.34 30.37 6.50
N GLY A 156 12.61 30.56 6.91
CA GLY A 156 13.16 31.87 7.25
C GLY A 156 13.23 32.84 6.07
N LEU A 157 13.66 32.35 4.89
CA LEU A 157 13.75 33.15 3.65
C LEU A 157 12.37 33.68 3.22
N LEU A 158 11.36 32.81 3.25
CA LEU A 158 9.99 33.15 2.84
C LEU A 158 9.15 33.76 3.97
N LYS A 159 9.69 33.79 5.19
CA LYS A 159 9.02 34.28 6.42
C LYS A 159 7.67 33.58 6.66
N VAL A 160 7.62 32.28 6.38
CA VAL A 160 6.43 31.43 6.55
C VAL A 160 6.83 30.22 7.39
N PRO A 161 6.03 29.81 8.39
CA PRO A 161 6.33 28.62 9.19
C PRO A 161 6.33 27.36 8.33
N VAL A 162 7.01 26.30 8.81
CA VAL A 162 6.99 24.98 8.17
C VAL A 162 5.54 24.47 8.11
N SER A 163 4.97 24.51 6.91
CA SER A 163 3.55 24.28 6.67
C SER A 163 3.30 24.04 5.19
N PRO A 164 2.10 23.58 4.79
CA PRO A 164 1.73 23.49 3.39
C PRO A 164 1.82 24.83 2.63
N GLU A 165 1.59 25.97 3.32
CA GLU A 165 1.74 27.30 2.70
C GLU A 165 3.19 27.56 2.26
N LEU A 166 4.18 27.05 3.01
CA LEU A 166 5.59 27.17 2.64
C LEU A 166 5.86 26.51 1.29
N ALA A 167 5.26 25.33 1.05
CA ALA A 167 5.40 24.61 -0.21
C ALA A 167 4.81 25.39 -1.38
N GLU A 168 3.58 25.89 -1.21
CA GLU A 168 2.89 26.67 -2.25
C GLU A 168 3.65 27.95 -2.62
N ARG A 169 4.17 28.69 -1.62
CA ARG A 169 4.97 29.88 -1.89
C ARG A 169 6.29 29.56 -2.57
N ALA A 170 6.98 28.50 -2.14
CA ALA A 170 8.24 28.09 -2.75
C ALA A 170 8.05 27.66 -4.22
N ARG A 171 6.94 26.98 -4.56
CA ARG A 171 6.59 26.61 -5.95
C ARG A 171 6.30 27.82 -6.85
N GLY A 172 5.92 28.96 -6.28
CA GLY A 172 5.73 30.21 -7.02
C GLY A 172 7.03 30.93 -7.40
N LEU A 173 8.19 30.42 -6.97
CA LEU A 173 9.51 30.99 -7.23
C LEU A 173 10.33 30.15 -8.22
N ASP A 174 11.47 30.68 -8.62
CA ASP A 174 12.46 29.94 -9.40
C ASP A 174 13.12 28.86 -8.52
N LEU A 175 12.73 27.60 -8.74
CA LEU A 175 13.22 26.46 -7.97
C LEU A 175 14.71 26.19 -8.20
N ASP A 176 15.27 26.56 -9.35
CA ASP A 176 16.70 26.34 -9.62
C ASP A 176 17.54 27.28 -8.76
N GLN A 177 17.18 28.58 -8.74
CA GLN A 177 17.84 29.57 -7.86
C GLN A 177 17.66 29.23 -6.38
N LEU A 178 16.46 28.79 -5.99
CA LEU A 178 16.17 28.43 -4.61
C LEU A 178 16.97 27.18 -4.18
N SER A 179 17.15 26.22 -5.09
CA SER A 179 17.95 25.03 -4.84
C SER A 179 19.42 25.36 -4.63
N ASP A 180 19.99 26.26 -5.45
CA ASP A 180 21.35 26.75 -5.31
C ASP A 180 21.55 27.49 -3.98
N GLN A 181 20.60 28.37 -3.62
CA GLN A 181 20.67 29.16 -2.38
C GLN A 181 20.60 28.28 -1.11
N LEU A 182 19.86 27.17 -1.16
CA LEU A 182 19.71 26.24 -0.04
C LEU A 182 20.72 25.08 -0.05
N GLU A 183 21.59 25.04 -1.06
CA GLU A 183 22.51 23.93 -1.32
C GLU A 183 21.77 22.58 -1.37
N LEU A 184 20.59 22.54 -2.00
CA LEU A 184 19.78 21.35 -2.22
C LEU A 184 19.83 20.94 -3.69
N GLY A 185 19.82 19.63 -3.95
CA GLY A 185 19.50 19.16 -5.29
C GLY A 185 18.07 19.55 -5.66
N ARG A 186 17.85 19.97 -6.92
CA ARG A 186 16.53 20.36 -7.44
C ARG A 186 15.44 19.32 -7.17
N TYR A 187 15.72 18.04 -7.40
CA TYR A 187 14.78 16.95 -7.15
C TYR A 187 14.47 16.80 -5.66
N THR A 188 15.50 16.85 -4.80
CA THR A 188 15.33 16.83 -3.34
C THR A 188 14.47 18.00 -2.84
N LEU A 189 14.67 19.20 -3.41
CA LEU A 189 13.81 20.33 -3.11
C LEU A 189 12.37 20.04 -3.52
N SER A 190 12.13 19.55 -4.74
CA SER A 190 10.79 19.16 -5.20
C SER A 190 10.13 18.15 -4.27
N ASP A 191 10.84 17.09 -3.88
CA ASP A 191 10.34 16.05 -2.97
C ASP A 191 9.98 16.62 -1.59
N ILE A 192 10.80 17.54 -1.08
CA ILE A 192 10.52 18.26 0.17
C ILE A 192 9.24 19.10 0.04
N LEU A 193 9.07 19.83 -1.05
CA LEU A 193 7.87 20.65 -1.26
C LEU A 193 6.61 19.78 -1.37
N ASP A 194 6.71 18.62 -2.04
CA ASP A 194 5.61 17.65 -2.12
C ASP A 194 5.25 17.06 -0.75
N ALA A 195 6.26 16.73 0.05
CA ALA A 195 6.08 16.24 1.42
C ALA A 195 5.46 17.29 2.35
N LEU A 196 5.84 18.56 2.19
CA LEU A 196 5.28 19.69 2.95
C LEU A 196 3.84 20.01 2.56
N ALA A 197 3.50 19.87 1.27
CA ALA A 197 2.16 20.16 0.77
C ALA A 197 1.12 19.17 1.33
N ARG A 198 1.50 17.91 1.56
CA ARG A 198 0.63 16.87 2.11
C ARG A 198 1.37 16.06 3.21
N PRO A 199 1.51 16.63 4.42
CA PRO A 199 2.12 15.91 5.54
C PRO A 199 1.35 14.63 5.86
N GLY A 200 2.05 13.53 6.08
CA GLY A 200 1.45 12.24 6.40
C GLY A 200 0.74 11.56 5.23
N ARG A 201 0.92 12.03 3.99
CA ARG A 201 0.33 11.42 2.79
C ARG A 201 0.63 9.92 2.74
N ASP A 202 -0.44 9.13 2.61
CA ASP A 202 -0.34 7.72 2.26
C ASP A 202 -0.43 7.60 0.73
N PRO A 203 0.59 7.04 0.04
CA PRO A 203 0.54 6.87 -1.41
C PRO A 203 -0.58 5.92 -1.87
N ARG A 204 -1.15 5.12 -0.96
CA ARG A 204 -2.28 4.22 -1.24
C ARG A 204 -3.59 4.98 -1.44
N ASP A 205 -3.72 6.19 -0.91
CA ASP A 205 -4.93 7.00 -1.06
C ASP A 205 -5.14 7.48 -2.51
N ASP A 206 -4.06 7.53 -3.29
CA ASP A 206 -4.11 7.88 -4.72
C ASP A 206 -4.52 6.68 -5.60
N LEU A 207 -4.63 5.47 -5.04
CA LEU A 207 -5.04 4.28 -5.77
C LEU A 207 -6.57 4.32 -6.02
N PRO A 208 -7.04 3.78 -7.17
CA PRO A 208 -8.46 3.65 -7.42
C PRO A 208 -9.14 2.88 -6.29
N GLN A 209 -10.14 3.48 -5.64
CA GLN A 209 -10.87 2.79 -4.59
C GLN A 209 -11.66 1.63 -5.18
N VAL A 210 -11.61 0.49 -4.50
CA VAL A 210 -12.48 -0.63 -4.80
C VAL A 210 -13.88 -0.26 -4.32
N GLU A 211 -14.72 0.18 -5.24
CA GLU A 211 -16.15 0.30 -4.99
C GLU A 211 -16.69 -1.11 -4.71
N LEU A 212 -17.12 -1.34 -3.48
CA LEU A 212 -17.85 -2.56 -3.13
C LEU A 212 -19.23 -2.45 -3.78
N ASP A 213 -19.44 -3.12 -4.92
CA ASP A 213 -20.76 -3.25 -5.53
C ASP A 213 -21.64 -4.10 -4.59
N GLN A 214 -22.47 -3.44 -3.78
CA GLN A 214 -23.22 -4.04 -2.67
C GLN A 214 -24.51 -4.78 -3.08
N GLU A 215 -24.85 -4.85 -4.37
CA GLU A 215 -26.23 -5.22 -4.75
C GLU A 215 -26.43 -6.65 -5.25
N ILE A 216 -25.39 -7.45 -5.50
CA ILE A 216 -25.55 -8.75 -6.17
C ILE A 216 -24.80 -9.84 -5.41
N LEU A 217 -25.52 -10.52 -4.52
CA LEU A 217 -24.98 -11.58 -3.67
C LEU A 217 -25.12 -12.98 -4.31
N ASP A 218 -26.07 -13.16 -5.23
CA ASP A 218 -26.34 -14.46 -5.85
C ASP A 218 -26.58 -14.33 -7.37
N ILE A 219 -26.33 -15.42 -8.11
CA ILE A 219 -26.52 -15.50 -9.57
C ILE A 219 -27.97 -15.20 -9.99
N LYS A 220 -28.92 -15.34 -9.06
CA LYS A 220 -30.35 -15.08 -9.24
C LYS A 220 -30.68 -13.60 -9.35
N ASP A 221 -29.83 -12.75 -8.80
CA ASP A 221 -30.03 -11.30 -8.80
C ASP A 221 -29.53 -10.68 -10.11
N LEU A 222 -28.74 -11.43 -10.89
CA LEU A 222 -28.27 -11.02 -12.21
C LEU A 222 -29.41 -11.03 -13.24
N LYS A 223 -29.61 -9.88 -13.89
CA LYS A 223 -30.50 -9.72 -15.04
C LYS A 223 -29.70 -9.36 -16.28
N PRO A 224 -30.06 -9.92 -17.46
CA PRO A 224 -29.51 -9.46 -18.73
C PRO A 224 -29.64 -7.93 -18.87
N GLY A 225 -28.57 -7.27 -19.31
CA GLY A 225 -28.47 -5.83 -19.47
C GLY A 225 -27.85 -5.08 -18.29
N MET A 226 -27.72 -5.71 -17.11
CA MET A 226 -27.04 -5.11 -15.96
C MET A 226 -25.56 -4.85 -16.26
N VAL A 227 -25.07 -3.72 -15.79
CA VAL A 227 -23.65 -3.34 -15.88
C VAL A 227 -23.07 -3.43 -14.48
N ILE A 228 -22.01 -4.20 -14.32
CA ILE A 228 -21.42 -4.58 -13.03
C ILE A 228 -19.91 -4.47 -13.15
N ARG A 229 -19.22 -4.06 -12.08
CA ARG A 229 -17.75 -4.13 -12.05
C ARG A 229 -17.29 -5.51 -11.60
N GLY A 230 -16.21 -5.98 -12.19
CA GLY A 230 -15.59 -7.24 -11.81
C GLY A 230 -14.09 -7.22 -12.01
N VAL A 231 -13.41 -8.26 -11.53
CA VAL A 231 -11.96 -8.39 -11.63
C VAL A 231 -11.61 -9.57 -12.51
N VAL A 232 -10.70 -9.37 -13.47
CA VAL A 232 -10.25 -10.44 -14.36
C VAL A 232 -9.46 -11.47 -13.54
N ARG A 233 -10.00 -12.66 -13.37
CA ARG A 233 -9.31 -13.78 -12.68
C ARG A 233 -8.37 -14.54 -13.59
N ASN A 234 -8.77 -14.71 -14.85
CA ASN A 234 -8.02 -15.51 -15.81
C ASN A 234 -8.26 -15.02 -17.23
N VAL A 235 -7.27 -15.19 -18.09
CA VAL A 235 -7.32 -14.85 -19.51
C VAL A 235 -6.95 -16.10 -20.30
N ALA A 236 -7.80 -16.48 -21.26
CA ALA A 236 -7.60 -17.61 -22.16
C ALA A 236 -7.69 -17.14 -23.62
N ASP A 237 -7.26 -17.95 -24.58
CA ASP A 237 -7.23 -17.57 -26.01
C ASP A 237 -8.61 -17.15 -26.56
N PHE A 238 -9.69 -17.69 -26.00
CA PHE A 238 -11.06 -17.44 -26.43
C PHE A 238 -11.79 -16.37 -25.60
N GLY A 239 -11.15 -15.76 -24.60
CA GLY A 239 -11.81 -14.75 -23.76
C GLY A 239 -11.18 -14.54 -22.39
N ALA A 240 -11.90 -13.83 -21.52
CA ALA A 240 -11.47 -13.55 -20.16
C ALA A 240 -12.55 -13.95 -19.15
N PHE A 241 -12.12 -14.52 -18.03
CA PHE A 241 -12.97 -14.85 -16.89
C PHE A 241 -12.93 -13.71 -15.89
N VAL A 242 -14.09 -13.16 -15.58
CA VAL A 242 -14.27 -12.01 -14.69
C VAL A 242 -15.04 -12.47 -13.46
N ASP A 243 -14.44 -12.23 -12.30
CA ASP A 243 -15.06 -12.41 -11.00
C ASP A 243 -15.94 -11.20 -10.69
N LEU A 244 -17.24 -11.45 -10.52
CA LEU A 244 -18.24 -10.44 -10.20
C LEU A 244 -18.52 -10.37 -8.68
N GLY A 245 -17.72 -11.03 -7.84
CA GLY A 245 -18.02 -11.21 -6.42
C GLY A 245 -19.04 -12.32 -6.15
N LEU A 246 -19.42 -13.07 -7.20
CA LEU A 246 -20.27 -14.25 -7.11
C LEU A 246 -19.39 -15.50 -7.02
N HIS A 247 -19.91 -16.58 -6.43
CA HIS A 247 -19.21 -17.88 -6.43
C HIS A 247 -18.95 -18.48 -7.83
N GLN A 248 -19.37 -17.80 -8.89
CA GLN A 248 -19.30 -18.24 -10.27
C GLN A 248 -18.73 -17.12 -11.16
N ASP A 249 -17.64 -17.41 -11.86
CA ASP A 249 -17.02 -16.46 -12.80
C ASP A 249 -17.89 -16.29 -14.06
N GLY A 250 -17.95 -15.06 -14.56
CA GLY A 250 -18.53 -14.77 -15.87
C GLY A 250 -17.48 -14.80 -16.97
N LEU A 251 -17.90 -15.21 -18.17
CA LEU A 251 -17.03 -15.28 -19.34
C LEU A 251 -17.31 -14.12 -20.30
N VAL A 252 -16.28 -13.32 -20.56
CA VAL A 252 -16.25 -12.37 -21.69
C VAL A 252 -15.57 -13.07 -22.86
N HIS A 253 -16.33 -13.37 -23.92
CA HIS A 253 -15.75 -13.97 -25.12
C HIS A 253 -14.81 -12.99 -25.83
N VAL A 254 -13.81 -13.48 -26.58
CA VAL A 254 -12.84 -12.62 -27.29
C VAL A 254 -13.50 -11.58 -28.19
N SER A 255 -14.63 -11.94 -28.82
CA SER A 255 -15.40 -11.03 -29.65
C SER A 255 -16.08 -9.93 -28.86
N GLU A 256 -16.26 -10.08 -27.56
CA GLU A 256 -16.97 -9.16 -26.64
C GLU A 256 -16.01 -8.37 -25.73
N LEU A 257 -14.70 -8.53 -25.90
CA LEU A 257 -13.69 -7.82 -25.10
C LEU A 257 -13.54 -6.33 -25.44
N ALA A 258 -13.80 -5.94 -26.69
CA ALA A 258 -13.65 -4.56 -27.14
C ALA A 258 -14.53 -4.27 -28.37
N ASP A 259 -14.74 -2.99 -28.68
CA ASP A 259 -15.44 -2.52 -29.89
C ASP A 259 -14.60 -2.66 -31.19
N ARG A 260 -13.40 -3.21 -31.07
CA ARG A 260 -12.48 -3.52 -32.18
C ARG A 260 -12.14 -5.00 -32.21
N PHE A 261 -11.62 -5.49 -33.33
CA PHE A 261 -11.16 -6.87 -33.44
C PHE A 261 -9.97 -7.14 -32.51
N VAL A 262 -10.10 -8.14 -31.64
CA VAL A 262 -9.07 -8.58 -30.69
C VAL A 262 -8.54 -9.94 -31.14
N ARG A 263 -7.25 -10.00 -31.48
CA ARG A 263 -6.57 -11.27 -31.83
C ARG A 263 -6.05 -12.00 -30.60
N ASP A 264 -5.56 -11.26 -29.62
CA ASP A 264 -5.02 -11.78 -28.38
C ASP A 264 -5.65 -11.03 -27.19
N PRO A 265 -6.47 -11.71 -26.36
CA PRO A 265 -7.08 -11.14 -25.17
C PRO A 265 -6.12 -10.43 -24.20
N LEU A 266 -4.86 -10.89 -24.10
CA LEU A 266 -3.86 -10.31 -23.19
C LEU A 266 -3.44 -8.88 -23.59
N THR A 267 -3.75 -8.45 -24.82
CA THR A 267 -3.52 -7.08 -25.27
C THR A 267 -4.56 -6.10 -24.75
N VAL A 268 -5.71 -6.60 -24.28
CA VAL A 268 -6.86 -5.78 -23.84
C VAL A 268 -7.03 -5.86 -22.34
N VAL A 269 -6.85 -7.04 -21.75
CA VAL A 269 -7.06 -7.26 -20.31
C VAL A 269 -5.89 -7.96 -19.65
N ARG A 270 -5.67 -7.64 -18.36
CA ARG A 270 -4.66 -8.28 -17.50
C ARG A 270 -5.33 -8.98 -16.33
N ILE A 271 -4.72 -10.06 -15.84
CA ILE A 271 -5.15 -10.72 -14.60
C ILE A 271 -5.04 -9.71 -13.45
N GLY A 272 -6.09 -9.61 -12.64
CA GLY A 272 -6.22 -8.63 -11.55
C GLY A 272 -6.75 -7.26 -11.97
N GLN A 273 -7.01 -7.02 -13.26
CA GLN A 273 -7.57 -5.76 -13.72
C GLN A 273 -9.06 -5.65 -13.36
N ALA A 274 -9.45 -4.52 -12.77
CA ALA A 274 -10.86 -4.14 -12.62
C ALA A 274 -11.43 -3.73 -13.97
N VAL A 275 -12.55 -4.34 -14.35
CA VAL A 275 -13.24 -4.14 -15.63
C VAL A 275 -14.74 -3.94 -15.40
N THR A 276 -15.35 -3.09 -16.21
CA THR A 276 -16.81 -2.91 -16.24
C THR A 276 -17.39 -3.82 -17.31
N VAL A 277 -18.36 -4.65 -16.94
CA VAL A 277 -18.96 -5.66 -17.84
C VAL A 277 -20.48 -5.56 -17.84
N ARG A 278 -21.09 -5.88 -18.98
CA ARG A 278 -22.53 -6.04 -19.15
C ARG A 278 -22.91 -7.51 -19.14
N VAL A 279 -23.94 -7.86 -18.39
CA VAL A 279 -24.54 -9.20 -18.43
C VAL A 279 -25.30 -9.38 -19.74
N LEU A 280 -24.86 -10.32 -20.59
CA LEU A 280 -25.57 -10.68 -21.81
C LEU A 280 -26.65 -11.73 -21.54
N SER A 281 -26.31 -12.76 -20.78
CA SER A 281 -27.23 -13.84 -20.42
C SER A 281 -26.78 -14.55 -19.15
N VAL A 282 -27.75 -15.13 -18.44
CA VAL A 282 -27.54 -15.91 -17.22
C VAL A 282 -28.25 -17.25 -17.39
N ASP A 283 -27.47 -18.32 -17.36
CA ASP A 283 -27.97 -19.69 -17.37
C ASP A 283 -27.89 -20.25 -15.95
N LEU A 284 -29.02 -20.27 -15.24
CA LEU A 284 -29.14 -20.75 -13.87
C LEU A 284 -28.98 -22.28 -13.77
N GLN A 285 -29.34 -23.03 -14.81
CA GLN A 285 -29.24 -24.49 -14.80
C GLN A 285 -27.78 -24.95 -14.93
N ARG A 286 -27.01 -24.27 -15.79
CA ARG A 286 -25.61 -24.58 -16.05
C ARG A 286 -24.64 -23.73 -15.23
N LYS A 287 -25.15 -22.77 -14.44
CA LYS A 287 -24.38 -21.78 -13.67
C LYS A 287 -23.37 -21.04 -14.56
N ARG A 288 -23.81 -20.52 -15.70
CA ARG A 288 -22.96 -19.78 -16.64
C ARG A 288 -23.46 -18.36 -16.80
N ILE A 289 -22.52 -17.41 -16.79
CA ILE A 289 -22.81 -16.00 -16.99
C ILE A 289 -22.01 -15.54 -18.21
N ALA A 290 -22.71 -15.05 -19.24
CA ALA A 290 -22.07 -14.48 -20.41
C ALA A 290 -21.98 -12.97 -20.24
N LEU A 291 -20.79 -12.42 -20.45
CA LEU A 291 -20.47 -11.01 -20.21
C LEU A 291 -19.95 -10.34 -21.49
N SER A 292 -20.10 -9.02 -21.55
CA SER A 292 -19.54 -8.18 -22.61
C SER A 292 -18.87 -6.94 -22.04
N MET A 293 -17.75 -6.53 -22.62
CA MET A 293 -17.04 -5.28 -22.32
C MET A 293 -17.25 -4.22 -23.42
N LYS A 294 -18.02 -4.54 -24.46
CA LYS A 294 -18.31 -3.60 -25.57
C LYS A 294 -19.17 -2.42 -25.13
N GLY A 295 -18.88 -1.24 -25.66
CA GLY A 295 -19.63 -0.01 -25.40
C GLY A 295 -19.67 0.40 -23.92
N LEU A 296 -18.69 -0.05 -23.13
CA LEU A 296 -18.53 0.25 -21.71
C LEU A 296 -17.13 0.78 -21.36
N ALA A 297 -16.25 0.89 -22.36
CA ALA A 297 -14.88 1.37 -22.24
C ALA A 297 -14.79 2.90 -22.41
#